data_AF-A0A6S7L2G0-F1
#
_entry.id   AF-A0A6S7L2G0-F1
#
_cell.length_a   1.000
_cell.length_b   1.000
_cell.length_c   1.000
_cell.angle_alpha   90.00
_cell.angle_beta   90.00
_cell.angle_gamma   90.00
#
_symmetry.space_group_name_H-M   'P 1'
#
loop_
_entity.id
_entity.type
_entity.pdbx_description
1 polymer ?
#
loop_
_entity_poly.entity_id
_entity_poly.type
_entity_poly.pdbx_seq_one_letter_code
_entity_poly.pdbx_strand_id
1 'polypeptide(L)'
;MKSRLAERAAVEGYDKVIQEMTLAELNNYTEYKFNWTTYINEALSVAGKSIDQDQKLLVALPEDIKNIVNLMSTTPKSLLASEIIWNVIKGMITAMPKEFREAKSEFSRIVSGRETPTPRWRKCGDATNKNFEYATTLLYADRYLSEEARQRAEDLFAEIRSQFIQGLEEQHWMDNATRDQARIK
;
A
#
# COMPACT_ATOMS: atom_id res chain seq x y z
N MET A 1 1.07 -12.76 -21.96
CA MET A 1 1.14 -11.31 -21.71
C MET A 1 1.27 -11.13 -20.20
N LYS A 2 2.49 -10.93 -19.67
CA LYS A 2 2.71 -10.76 -18.23
C LYS A 2 2.03 -9.46 -17.79
N SER A 3 1.40 -9.44 -16.63
CA SER A 3 0.74 -8.23 -16.13
C SER A 3 1.80 -7.15 -15.85
N ARG A 4 1.49 -5.88 -16.13
CA ARG A 4 2.40 -4.74 -15.85
C ARG A 4 2.83 -4.67 -14.38
N LEU A 5 2.09 -5.31 -13.48
CA LEU A 5 2.43 -5.42 -12.06
C LEU A 5 3.53 -6.46 -11.81
N ALA A 6 3.49 -7.61 -12.50
CA ALA A 6 4.54 -8.62 -12.42
C ALA A 6 5.88 -8.09 -12.99
N GLU A 7 5.83 -7.28 -14.04
CA GLU A 7 7.03 -6.63 -14.59
C GLU A 7 7.61 -5.57 -13.66
N ARG A 8 6.77 -4.83 -12.92
CA ARG A 8 7.23 -3.87 -11.90
C ARG A 8 7.85 -4.57 -10.69
N ALA A 9 7.30 -5.71 -10.27
CA ALA A 9 7.83 -6.48 -9.16
C ALA A 9 9.28 -6.98 -9.42
N ALA A 10 9.58 -7.41 -10.65
CA ALA A 10 10.90 -7.90 -11.03
C ALA A 10 12.01 -6.83 -10.94
N VAL A 11 11.67 -5.55 -11.20
CA VAL A 11 12.64 -4.44 -11.24
C VAL A 11 13.12 -4.04 -9.84
N GLU A 12 12.31 -4.27 -8.80
CA GLU A 12 12.62 -3.85 -7.44
C GLU A 12 13.08 -5.02 -6.53
N GLY A 13 13.36 -6.22 -7.09
CA GLY A 13 13.75 -7.41 -6.32
C GLY A 13 12.58 -8.15 -5.65
N TYR A 14 11.34 -7.88 -6.07
CA TYR A 14 10.11 -8.44 -5.50
C TYR A 14 9.69 -9.77 -6.14
N ASP A 15 10.52 -10.42 -6.96
CA ASP A 15 10.21 -11.74 -7.53
C ASP A 15 9.95 -12.80 -6.45
N LYS A 16 10.56 -12.64 -5.26
CA LYS A 16 10.27 -13.47 -4.08
C LYS A 16 9.06 -12.99 -3.27
N VAL A 17 8.63 -11.76 -3.50
CA VAL A 17 7.58 -11.07 -2.73
C VAL A 17 6.23 -11.19 -3.43
N ILE A 18 6.13 -11.37 -4.74
CA ILE A 18 4.83 -11.50 -5.42
C ILE A 18 4.85 -12.72 -6.33
N GLN A 19 3.89 -13.63 -6.14
CA GLN A 19 3.71 -14.81 -6.97
C GLN A 19 2.35 -14.78 -7.65
N GLU A 20 2.31 -15.09 -8.95
CA GLU A 20 1.07 -15.33 -9.67
C GLU A 20 0.62 -16.77 -9.42
N MET A 21 -0.60 -16.95 -8.90
CA MET A 21 -1.23 -18.26 -8.71
C MET A 21 -2.75 -18.16 -8.84
N THR A 22 -3.40 -19.25 -9.19
CA THR A 22 -4.86 -19.37 -9.22
C THR A 22 -5.43 -19.41 -7.81
N LEU A 23 -6.72 -19.11 -7.67
CA LEU A 23 -7.44 -19.25 -6.39
C LEU A 23 -7.38 -20.71 -5.86
N ALA A 24 -7.47 -21.70 -6.74
CA ALA A 24 -7.27 -23.10 -6.39
C ALA A 24 -5.87 -23.36 -5.82
N GLU A 25 -4.82 -22.85 -6.50
CA GLU A 25 -3.44 -22.99 -6.04
C GLU A 25 -3.21 -22.31 -4.69
N LEU A 26 -3.83 -21.15 -4.41
CA LEU A 26 -3.73 -20.48 -3.11
C LEU A 26 -4.37 -21.30 -1.97
N ASN A 27 -5.56 -21.88 -2.22
CA ASN A 27 -6.19 -22.77 -1.26
C ASN A 27 -5.31 -24.00 -0.98
N ASN A 28 -4.75 -24.61 -2.03
CA ASN A 28 -3.83 -25.73 -1.90
C ASN A 28 -2.53 -25.35 -1.17
N TYR A 29 -1.96 -24.20 -1.49
CA TYR A 29 -0.71 -23.69 -0.92
C TYR A 29 -0.80 -23.45 0.59
N THR A 30 -1.99 -23.05 1.07
CA THR A 30 -2.32 -22.90 2.49
C THR A 30 -2.94 -24.16 3.12
N GLU A 31 -2.83 -25.31 2.43
CA GLU A 31 -3.29 -26.63 2.88
C GLU A 31 -4.79 -26.66 3.26
N TYR A 32 -5.61 -25.82 2.62
CA TYR A 32 -7.04 -25.66 2.88
C TYR A 32 -7.41 -25.32 4.34
N LYS A 33 -6.44 -24.87 5.14
CA LYS A 33 -6.67 -24.42 6.52
C LYS A 33 -7.46 -23.12 6.59
N PHE A 34 -7.52 -22.39 5.48
CA PHE A 34 -8.33 -21.19 5.29
C PHE A 34 -9.02 -21.24 3.92
N ASN A 35 -10.34 -21.02 3.89
CA ASN A 35 -11.11 -21.04 2.66
C ASN A 35 -11.07 -19.66 1.98
N TRP A 36 -10.08 -19.46 1.11
CA TRP A 36 -9.89 -18.21 0.37
C TRP A 36 -11.03 -17.94 -0.61
N THR A 37 -11.65 -18.99 -1.14
CA THR A 37 -12.78 -18.86 -2.06
C THR A 37 -13.95 -18.17 -1.39
N THR A 38 -14.35 -18.65 -0.21
CA THR A 38 -15.42 -18.02 0.57
C THR A 38 -15.02 -16.61 0.98
N TYR A 39 -13.81 -16.43 1.52
CA TYR A 39 -13.35 -15.12 1.99
C TYR A 39 -13.38 -14.05 0.89
N ILE A 40 -12.83 -14.35 -0.29
CA ILE A 40 -12.76 -13.38 -1.38
C ILE A 40 -14.15 -13.13 -1.99
N ASN A 41 -14.97 -14.17 -2.18
CA ASN A 41 -16.31 -14.00 -2.74
C ASN A 41 -17.25 -13.24 -1.79
N GLU A 42 -17.14 -13.45 -0.47
CA GLU A 42 -17.85 -12.65 0.52
C GLU A 42 -17.42 -11.18 0.46
N ALA A 43 -16.11 -10.91 0.34
CA ALA A 43 -15.60 -9.55 0.21
C ALA A 43 -16.07 -8.86 -1.08
N LEU A 44 -16.18 -9.60 -2.19
CA LEU A 44 -16.62 -9.09 -3.49
C LEU A 44 -18.14 -8.99 -3.64
N SER A 45 -18.91 -9.65 -2.76
CA SER A 45 -20.37 -9.66 -2.79
C SER A 45 -20.98 -8.25 -2.72
N VAL A 46 -20.33 -7.32 -2.00
CA VAL A 46 -20.74 -5.91 -1.88
C VAL A 46 -20.76 -5.21 -3.25
N ALA A 47 -19.92 -5.67 -4.18
CA ALA A 47 -19.85 -5.17 -5.55
C ALA A 47 -20.66 -6.04 -6.55
N GLY A 48 -21.39 -7.05 -6.08
CA GLY A 48 -22.10 -8.00 -6.92
C GLY A 48 -21.19 -8.86 -7.81
N LYS A 49 -19.95 -9.11 -7.37
CA LYS A 49 -18.94 -9.86 -8.12
C LYS A 49 -18.56 -11.15 -7.40
N SER A 50 -18.12 -12.14 -8.17
CA SER A 50 -17.52 -13.38 -7.69
C SER A 50 -16.37 -13.79 -8.60
N ILE A 51 -15.47 -14.62 -8.08
CA ILE A 51 -14.37 -15.22 -8.83
C ILE A 51 -14.39 -16.74 -8.69
N ASP A 52 -13.95 -17.39 -9.77
CA ASP A 52 -13.86 -18.84 -9.87
C ASP A 52 -12.47 -19.35 -9.47
N GLN A 53 -12.34 -20.68 -9.36
CA GLN A 53 -11.12 -21.35 -8.89
C GLN A 53 -9.90 -21.13 -9.80
N ASP A 54 -10.12 -20.90 -11.09
CA ASP A 54 -9.09 -20.65 -12.11
C ASP A 54 -8.66 -19.18 -12.18
N GLN A 55 -9.32 -18.29 -11.42
CA GLN A 55 -8.96 -16.87 -11.37
C GLN A 55 -7.52 -16.72 -10.89
N LYS A 56 -6.69 -16.11 -11.74
CA LYS A 56 -5.31 -15.76 -11.42
C LYS A 56 -5.27 -14.56 -10.47
N LEU A 57 -4.45 -14.68 -9.44
CA LEU A 57 -4.21 -13.71 -8.39
C LEU A 57 -2.72 -13.39 -8.32
N LEU A 58 -2.40 -12.14 -8.01
CA LEU A 58 -1.05 -11.73 -7.61
C LEU A 58 -0.99 -11.75 -6.08
N VAL A 59 -0.33 -12.76 -5.53
CA VAL A 59 -0.24 -13.00 -4.09
C VAL A 59 1.07 -12.44 -3.58
N ALA A 60 0.98 -11.39 -2.76
CA ALA A 60 2.13 -10.80 -2.09
C ALA A 60 2.49 -11.60 -0.81
N LEU A 61 3.78 -11.84 -0.60
CA LEU A 61 4.39 -12.57 0.51
C LEU A 61 3.70 -13.92 0.77
N PRO A 62 3.68 -14.84 -0.20
CA PRO A 62 2.93 -16.09 -0.06
C PRO A 62 3.39 -16.92 1.14
N GLU A 63 4.70 -17.00 1.41
CA GLU A 63 5.21 -17.70 2.59
C GLU A 63 4.69 -17.09 3.91
N ASP A 64 4.59 -15.77 4.01
CA ASP A 64 4.02 -15.10 5.19
C ASP A 64 2.53 -15.42 5.31
N ILE A 65 1.79 -15.44 4.20
CA ILE A 65 0.38 -15.85 4.18
C ILE A 65 0.24 -17.29 4.69
N LYS A 66 1.08 -18.22 4.22
CA LYS A 66 1.07 -19.61 4.70
C LYS A 66 1.38 -19.70 6.19
N ASN A 67 2.39 -18.97 6.66
CA ASN A 67 2.77 -18.93 8.08
C ASN A 67 1.65 -18.36 8.95
N ILE A 68 0.99 -17.29 8.51
CA ILE A 68 -0.16 -16.70 9.20
C ILE A 68 -1.33 -17.68 9.25
N VAL A 69 -1.68 -18.34 8.14
CA VAL A 69 -2.75 -19.35 8.12
C VAL A 69 -2.44 -20.51 9.05
N ASN A 70 -1.19 -20.98 9.08
CA ASN A 70 -0.75 -22.01 10.02
C ASN A 70 -0.88 -21.54 11.47
N LEU A 71 -0.42 -20.33 11.80
CA LEU A 71 -0.57 -19.75 13.12
C LEU A 71 -2.05 -19.62 13.52
N MET A 72 -2.91 -19.14 12.63
CA MET A 72 -4.35 -19.04 12.88
C MET A 72 -4.98 -20.40 13.15
N SER A 73 -4.54 -21.46 12.47
CA SER A 73 -5.08 -22.82 12.66
C SER A 73 -4.76 -23.41 14.05
N THR A 74 -3.69 -22.97 14.69
CA THR A 74 -3.26 -23.44 16.02
C THR A 74 -3.62 -22.46 17.14
N THR A 75 -3.99 -21.23 16.81
CA THR A 75 -4.32 -20.18 17.78
C THR A 75 -5.76 -20.34 18.29
N PRO A 76 -6.02 -20.23 19.60
CA PRO A 76 -7.38 -20.27 20.14
C PRO A 76 -8.30 -19.23 19.49
N LYS A 77 -9.51 -19.65 19.10
CA LYS A 77 -10.49 -18.77 18.44
C LYS A 77 -10.82 -17.51 19.25
N SER A 78 -10.85 -17.61 20.58
CA SER A 78 -11.06 -16.46 21.48
C SER A 78 -9.95 -15.42 21.38
N LEU A 79 -8.69 -15.86 21.23
CA LEU A 79 -7.55 -14.97 21.06
C LEU A 79 -7.58 -14.29 19.68
N LEU A 80 -7.87 -15.05 18.62
CA LEU A 80 -8.05 -14.50 17.27
C LEU A 80 -9.17 -13.46 17.24
N ALA A 81 -10.33 -13.76 17.85
CA ALA A 81 -11.44 -12.82 17.94
C ALA A 81 -11.04 -11.53 18.68
N SER A 82 -10.30 -11.66 19.79
CA SER A 82 -9.84 -10.52 20.57
C SER A 82 -8.89 -9.63 19.77
N GLU A 83 -7.97 -10.22 19.00
CA GLU A 83 -7.04 -9.48 18.14
C GLU A 83 -7.76 -8.79 16.97
N ILE A 84 -8.73 -9.45 16.33
CA ILE A 84 -9.56 -8.86 15.28
C ILE A 84 -10.34 -7.65 15.83
N ILE A 85 -11.02 -7.81 16.97
CA ILE A 85 -11.77 -6.74 17.62
C ILE A 85 -10.85 -5.58 18.00
N TRP A 86 -9.66 -5.87 18.54
CA TRP A 86 -8.68 -4.85 18.88
C TRP A 86 -8.21 -4.06 17.65
N ASN A 87 -8.00 -4.72 16.51
CA ASN A 87 -7.66 -4.04 15.26
C ASN A 87 -8.76 -3.10 14.77
N VAL A 88 -10.03 -3.49 14.90
CA VAL A 88 -11.18 -2.62 14.61
C VAL A 88 -11.20 -1.42 15.55
N ILE A 89 -11.06 -1.63 16.86
CA ILE A 89 -11.03 -0.55 17.86
C ILE A 89 -9.89 0.41 17.55
N LYS A 90 -8.66 -0.07 17.33
CA LYS A 90 -7.48 0.77 16.98
C LYS A 90 -7.74 1.67 15.78
N GLY A 91 -8.44 1.17 14.76
CA GLY A 91 -8.83 1.92 13.57
C GLY A 91 -9.82 3.04 13.85
N MET A 92 -10.68 2.87 14.85
CA MET A 92 -11.76 3.82 15.18
C MET A 92 -11.42 4.79 16.32
N ILE A 93 -10.40 4.52 17.15
CA ILE A 93 -10.07 5.34 18.34
C ILE A 93 -10.03 6.85 18.06
N THR A 94 -9.55 7.28 16.89
CA THR A 94 -9.45 8.72 16.55
C THR A 94 -10.81 9.45 16.50
N ALA A 95 -11.89 8.70 16.27
CA ALA A 95 -13.28 9.15 16.27
C ALA A 95 -14.04 8.83 17.58
N MET A 96 -13.48 8.04 18.48
CA MET A 96 -14.07 7.70 19.79
C MET A 96 -13.96 8.85 20.81
N PRO A 97 -14.65 8.80 21.97
CA PRO A 97 -14.55 9.79 23.04
C PRO A 97 -13.13 10.09 23.54
N LYS A 98 -13.00 11.17 24.34
CA LYS A 98 -11.70 11.76 24.73
C LYS A 98 -10.80 10.75 25.43
N GLU A 99 -11.37 9.94 26.30
CA GLU A 99 -10.71 8.97 27.15
C GLU A 99 -9.96 7.92 26.31
N PHE A 100 -10.59 7.40 25.25
CA PHE A 100 -9.96 6.46 24.32
C PHE A 100 -8.80 7.09 23.54
N ARG A 101 -8.97 8.35 23.12
CA ARG A 101 -7.93 9.07 22.39
C ARG A 101 -6.73 9.40 23.27
N GLU A 102 -6.97 9.70 24.55
CA GLU A 102 -5.94 9.94 25.55
C GLU A 102 -5.16 8.66 25.84
N ALA A 103 -5.83 7.52 26.03
CA ALA A 103 -5.18 6.23 26.19
C ALA A 103 -4.26 5.89 24.99
N LYS A 104 -4.71 6.11 23.76
CA LYS A 104 -3.87 5.95 22.55
C LYS A 104 -2.70 6.93 22.50
N SER A 105 -2.92 8.17 22.95
CA SER A 105 -1.87 9.19 23.00
C SER A 105 -0.79 8.80 24.01
N GLU A 106 -1.18 8.30 25.17
CA GLU A 106 -0.26 7.82 26.21
C GLU A 106 0.55 6.60 25.73
N PHE A 107 -0.12 5.63 25.13
CA PHE A 107 0.56 4.50 24.48
C PHE A 107 1.59 4.98 23.44
N SER A 108 1.19 5.93 22.59
CA SER A 108 2.08 6.48 21.57
C SER A 108 3.25 7.25 22.18
N ARG A 109 3.04 7.98 23.27
CA ARG A 109 4.09 8.69 24.02
C ARG A 109 5.13 7.72 24.55
N ILE A 110 4.70 6.59 25.13
CA ILE A 110 5.59 5.55 25.67
C ILE A 110 6.39 4.88 24.54
N VAL A 111 5.73 4.48 23.45
CA VAL A 111 6.38 3.72 22.37
C VAL A 111 7.29 4.59 21.50
N SER A 112 6.90 5.84 21.21
CA SER A 112 7.60 6.71 20.24
C SER A 112 8.38 7.87 20.88
N GLY A 113 8.28 8.05 22.19
CA GLY A 113 8.93 9.16 22.90
C GLY A 113 8.37 10.56 22.59
N ARG A 114 7.26 10.65 21.83
CA ARG A 114 6.66 11.94 21.44
C ARG A 114 5.98 12.61 22.63
N GLU A 115 6.49 13.77 23.06
CA GLU A 115 5.99 14.50 24.23
C GLU A 115 4.68 15.26 24.00
N THR A 116 4.39 15.71 22.77
CA THR A 116 3.25 16.61 22.53
C THR A 116 2.15 15.97 21.67
N PRO A 117 0.91 15.86 22.16
CA PRO A 117 -0.22 15.42 21.36
C PRO A 117 -0.46 16.37 20.17
N THR A 118 -0.64 15.82 18.96
CA THR A 118 -1.02 16.63 17.80
C THR A 118 -2.36 17.34 18.06
N PRO A 119 -2.45 18.67 17.84
CA PRO A 119 -3.68 19.42 18.10
C PRO A 119 -4.85 18.94 17.24
N ARG A 120 -6.07 19.08 17.75
CA ARG A 120 -7.27 18.50 17.11
C ARG A 120 -7.50 19.02 15.70
N TRP A 121 -7.31 20.31 15.45
CA TRP A 121 -7.49 20.90 14.12
C TRP A 121 -6.58 20.25 13.07
N ARG A 122 -5.31 19.94 13.43
CA ARG A 122 -4.37 19.28 12.52
C ARG A 122 -4.79 17.84 12.26
N LYS A 123 -5.21 17.09 13.30
CA LYS A 123 -5.78 15.74 13.13
C LYS A 123 -7.00 15.74 12.20
N CYS A 124 -7.87 16.76 12.31
CA CYS A 124 -9.01 16.93 11.42
C CYS A 124 -8.58 17.27 9.99
N GLY A 125 -7.62 18.19 9.82
CA GLY A 125 -7.04 18.53 8.52
C GLY A 125 -6.41 17.33 7.82
N ASP A 126 -5.60 16.55 8.53
CA ASP A 126 -4.97 15.34 8.02
C ASP A 126 -6.01 14.28 7.63
N ALA A 127 -7.06 14.10 8.44
CA ALA A 127 -8.15 13.18 8.13
C ALA A 127 -8.94 13.62 6.89
N THR A 128 -9.24 14.92 6.75
CA THR A 128 -9.90 15.45 5.56
C THR A 128 -9.00 15.28 4.34
N ASN A 129 -7.72 15.63 4.42
CA ASN A 129 -6.77 15.47 3.32
C ASN A 129 -6.63 14.01 2.91
N LYS A 130 -6.60 13.06 3.86
CA LYS A 130 -6.52 11.63 3.56
C LYS A 130 -7.75 11.10 2.81
N ASN A 131 -8.95 11.59 3.13
CA ASN A 131 -10.19 11.10 2.52
C ASN A 131 -10.59 11.89 1.26
N PHE A 132 -10.11 13.12 1.11
CA PHE A 132 -10.49 14.05 0.04
C PHE A 132 -9.27 14.66 -0.65
N GLU A 133 -8.21 13.87 -0.83
CA GLU A 133 -6.88 14.31 -1.27
C GLU A 133 -6.92 15.22 -2.51
N TYR A 134 -7.66 14.84 -3.55
CA TYR A 134 -7.77 15.67 -4.76
C TYR A 134 -8.44 17.02 -4.50
N ALA A 135 -9.52 17.04 -3.71
CA ALA A 135 -10.25 18.27 -3.42
C ALA A 135 -9.42 19.21 -2.53
N THR A 136 -8.76 18.69 -1.51
CA THR A 136 -7.88 19.48 -0.64
C THR A 136 -6.64 19.96 -1.38
N THR A 137 -6.07 19.15 -2.27
CA THR A 137 -4.92 19.53 -3.11
C THR A 137 -5.30 20.63 -4.09
N LEU A 138 -6.47 20.54 -4.74
CA LEU A 138 -6.96 21.58 -5.63
C LEU A 138 -7.14 22.91 -4.89
N LEU A 139 -7.81 22.89 -3.73
CA LEU A 139 -7.99 24.09 -2.90
C LEU A 139 -6.67 24.71 -2.45
N TYR A 140 -5.64 23.88 -2.20
CA TYR A 140 -4.31 24.36 -1.88
C TYR A 140 -3.64 25.00 -3.09
N ALA A 141 -3.67 24.32 -4.24
CA ALA A 141 -3.08 24.81 -5.49
C ALA A 141 -3.69 26.15 -5.91
N ASP A 142 -5.03 26.26 -5.90
CA ASP A 142 -5.75 27.48 -6.28
C ASP A 142 -5.37 28.70 -5.42
N ARG A 143 -4.99 28.47 -4.16
CA ARG A 143 -4.67 29.54 -3.20
C ARG A 143 -3.19 29.87 -3.11
N TYR A 144 -2.32 28.88 -3.26
CA TYR A 144 -0.92 28.99 -2.88
C TYR A 144 0.06 28.65 -4.00
N LEU A 145 -0.37 27.98 -5.07
CA LEU A 145 0.50 27.65 -6.19
C LEU A 145 0.41 28.73 -7.27
N SER A 146 1.47 29.54 -7.39
CA SER A 146 1.56 30.52 -8.48
C SER A 146 1.93 29.85 -9.81
N GLU A 147 1.52 30.46 -10.92
CA GLU A 147 1.90 30.01 -12.27
C GLU A 147 3.42 29.98 -12.45
N GLU A 148 4.11 30.98 -11.91
CA GLU A 148 5.56 31.06 -11.96
C GLU A 148 6.24 29.90 -11.18
N ALA A 149 5.68 29.50 -10.03
CA ALA A 149 6.18 28.35 -9.30
C ALA A 149 5.94 27.04 -10.07
N ARG A 150 4.80 26.92 -10.77
CA ARG A 150 4.50 25.78 -11.64
C ARG A 150 5.50 25.71 -12.80
N GLN A 151 5.70 26.80 -13.53
CA GLN A 151 6.64 26.84 -14.65
C GLN A 151 8.06 26.50 -14.22
N ARG A 152 8.54 27.07 -13.11
CA ARG A 152 9.89 26.73 -12.58
C ARG A 152 10.04 25.25 -12.26
N ALA A 153 9.00 24.61 -11.72
CA ALA A 153 9.03 23.18 -11.44
C ALA A 153 9.06 22.36 -12.74
N GLU A 154 8.27 22.73 -13.73
CA GLU A 154 8.28 22.09 -15.05
C GLU A 154 9.64 22.19 -15.74
N ASP A 155 10.25 23.38 -15.72
CA ASP A 155 11.59 23.62 -16.29
C ASP A 155 12.64 22.78 -15.56
N LEU A 156 12.58 22.71 -14.22
CA LEU A 156 13.49 21.88 -13.41
C LEU A 156 13.36 20.40 -13.77
N PHE A 157 12.15 19.86 -13.88
CA PHE A 157 11.94 18.46 -14.24
C PHE A 157 12.39 18.17 -15.67
N ALA A 158 12.16 19.10 -16.60
CA ALA A 158 12.63 18.99 -17.97
C ALA A 158 14.17 18.94 -18.03
N GLU A 159 14.84 19.80 -17.27
CA GLU A 159 16.30 19.82 -17.19
C GLU A 159 16.85 18.55 -16.55
N ILE A 160 16.29 18.10 -15.42
CA ILE A 160 16.68 16.83 -14.78
C ILE A 160 16.54 15.67 -15.76
N ARG A 161 15.44 15.61 -16.52
CA ARG A 161 15.22 14.56 -17.52
C ARG A 161 16.25 14.65 -18.65
N SER A 162 16.53 15.85 -19.13
CA SER A 162 17.53 16.11 -20.18
C SER A 162 18.92 15.64 -19.73
N GLN A 163 19.34 16.04 -18.53
CA GLN A 163 20.63 15.65 -17.93
C GLN A 163 20.71 14.14 -17.70
N PHE A 164 19.62 13.50 -17.26
CA PHE A 164 19.58 12.04 -17.14
C PHE A 164 19.82 11.35 -18.49
N ILE A 165 19.14 11.80 -19.55
CA ILE A 165 19.29 11.24 -20.91
C ILE A 165 20.70 11.46 -21.45
N GLN A 166 21.26 12.67 -21.28
CA GLN A 166 22.63 12.98 -21.70
C GLN A 166 23.65 12.11 -20.94
N GLY A 167 23.48 11.98 -19.62
CA GLY A 167 24.33 11.17 -18.77
C GLY A 167 24.33 9.67 -19.11
N LEU A 168 23.30 9.15 -19.79
CA LEU A 168 23.28 7.77 -20.28
C LEU A 168 24.40 7.50 -21.29
N GLU A 169 24.81 8.48 -22.11
CA GLU A 169 25.92 8.29 -23.07
C GLU A 169 27.26 8.04 -22.37
N GLU A 170 27.42 8.56 -21.16
CA GLU A 170 28.63 8.43 -20.35
C GLU A 170 28.65 7.12 -19.53
N GLN A 171 27.55 6.36 -19.52
CA GLN A 171 27.45 5.10 -18.77
C GLN A 171 28.05 3.92 -19.55
N HIS A 172 29.35 3.73 -19.44
CA HIS A 172 30.09 2.64 -20.11
C HIS A 172 29.74 1.23 -19.60
N TRP A 173 29.12 1.11 -18.42
CA TRP A 173 28.70 -0.18 -17.87
C TRP A 173 27.40 -0.72 -18.50
N MET A 174 26.68 0.09 -19.28
CA MET A 174 25.43 -0.28 -19.95
C MET A 174 25.66 -0.54 -21.44
N ASP A 175 25.08 -1.63 -21.97
CA ASP A 175 25.02 -1.86 -23.41
C ASP A 175 24.08 -0.88 -24.13
N ASN A 176 24.21 -0.81 -25.46
CA ASN A 176 23.44 0.13 -26.28
C ASN A 176 21.93 -0.15 -26.19
N ALA A 177 21.52 -1.42 -26.20
CA ALA A 177 20.10 -1.80 -26.17
C ALA A 177 19.43 -1.35 -24.86
N THR A 178 20.14 -1.49 -23.73
CA THR A 178 19.68 -1.04 -22.42
C THR A 178 19.63 0.48 -22.33
N ARG A 179 20.62 1.18 -22.91
CA ARG A 179 20.60 2.66 -23.01
C ARG A 179 19.42 3.16 -23.84
N ASP A 180 19.12 2.52 -24.97
CA ASP A 180 17.97 2.85 -25.81
C ASP A 180 16.65 2.67 -25.04
N GLN A 181 16.51 1.57 -24.27
CA GLN A 181 15.35 1.36 -23.41
C GLN A 181 15.25 2.40 -22.28
N ALA A 182 16.37 2.77 -21.67
CA ALA A 182 16.41 3.78 -20.61
C ALA A 182 16.01 5.18 -21.09
N ARG A 183 16.25 5.53 -22.36
CA ARG A 183 15.80 6.82 -22.95
C ARG A 183 14.28 6.88 -23.17
N ILE A 184 13.64 5.73 -23.40
CA ILE A 184 12.20 5.63 -23.68
C ILE A 184 11.35 5.62 -22.40
N LYS A 185 11.92 5.07 -21.31
CA LYS A 185 11.24 4.90 -20.02
C LYS A 185 11.10 6.23 -19.27
#